data_AF-A0A1Y4MFF6-F1
#
_entry.id   AF-A0A1Y4MFF6-F1
#
_cell.length_a   1.000
_cell.length_b   1.000
_cell.length_c   1.000
_cell.angle_alpha   90.00
_cell.angle_beta   90.00
_cell.angle_gamma   90.00
#
_symmetry.space_group_name_H-M   'P 1'
#
loop_
_entity.id
_entity.type
_entity.pdbx_description
1 polymer ?
#
loop_
_entity_poly.entity_id
_entity_poly.type
_entity_poly.pdbx_seq_one_letter_code
_entity_poly.pdbx_strand_id
1 'polypeptide(L)'
;MSRIVDEPYFTHSAYSAFTTGIQVKCPKCHGAGVVTADEDNAYFRCLSCGHRMTQDRTVYRYDVHNQCRNCGRYYRVDIEDGARQHFPVLHVACPYCGATMPGEVHKTAEAFSYIADIKNGREPYFGMELWFLTSFQGKPVWALNREHLAYLIDYLSADLREKPSGSQKKTQADHLPTFMKTAKNRERIVKLLK
;
A
#
# COMPACT_ATOMS: atom_id res chain seq x y z
N MET A 1 -21.33 -10.52 28.66
CA MET A 1 -21.31 -9.72 27.42
C MET A 1 -19.89 -9.25 27.20
N SER A 2 -19.29 -9.57 26.06
CA SER A 2 -17.96 -9.08 25.71
C SER A 2 -18.04 -7.61 25.29
N ARG A 3 -17.11 -6.78 25.76
CA ARG A 3 -17.05 -5.34 25.49
C ARG A 3 -15.66 -4.99 24.98
N ILE A 4 -15.59 -4.11 23.98
CA ILE A 4 -14.34 -3.55 23.46
C ILE A 4 -14.50 -2.03 23.31
N VAL A 5 -13.46 -1.30 23.70
CA VAL A 5 -13.28 0.10 23.30
C VAL A 5 -12.49 0.07 21.99
N ASP A 6 -13.07 0.63 20.93
CA ASP A 6 -12.44 0.70 19.62
C ASP A 6 -11.15 1.52 19.67
N GLU A 7 -10.30 1.35 18.67
CA GLU A 7 -9.02 2.03 18.57
C GLU A 7 -9.13 3.36 17.80
N PRO A 8 -8.17 4.29 17.98
CA PRO A 8 -8.07 5.49 17.16
C PRO A 8 -8.03 5.17 15.67
N TYR A 9 -8.50 6.13 14.86
CA TYR A 9 -8.44 6.03 13.41
C TYR A 9 -6.99 5.80 12.91
N PHE A 10 -6.82 4.95 11.90
CA PHE A 10 -5.51 4.54 11.32
C PHE A 10 -4.56 3.71 12.20
N THR A 11 -4.98 3.22 13.36
CA THR A 11 -4.11 2.38 14.23
C THR A 11 -3.58 1.14 13.50
N HIS A 12 -4.43 0.45 12.72
CA HIS A 12 -3.99 -0.60 11.80
C HIS A 12 -4.16 -0.15 10.35
N SER A 13 -3.11 0.47 9.82
CA SER A 13 -2.99 0.92 8.44
C SER A 13 -1.70 0.37 7.83
N ALA A 14 -1.58 0.36 6.49
CA ALA A 14 -0.32 0.00 5.85
C ALA A 14 0.82 0.87 6.40
N TYR A 15 0.57 2.17 6.59
CA TYR A 15 1.51 3.11 7.17
C TYR A 15 1.99 2.72 8.57
N SER A 16 1.07 2.53 9.52
CA SER A 16 1.45 2.17 10.90
C SER A 16 2.08 0.78 10.98
N ALA A 17 1.69 -0.12 10.08
CA ALA A 17 2.23 -1.47 10.03
C ALA A 17 3.61 -1.56 9.36
N PHE A 18 4.14 -0.51 8.74
CA PHE A 18 5.49 -0.55 8.18
C PHE A 18 6.59 -0.59 9.23
N THR A 19 6.35 0.05 10.38
CA THR A 19 7.30 0.02 11.50
C THR A 19 7.15 -1.26 12.33
N THR A 20 5.92 -1.74 12.51
CA THR A 20 5.64 -2.97 13.28
C THR A 20 5.74 -4.25 12.45
N GLY A 21 5.77 -4.13 11.12
CA GLY A 21 5.91 -5.21 10.14
C GLY A 21 4.58 -5.72 9.58
N ILE A 22 4.50 -5.81 8.25
CA ILE A 22 3.40 -6.45 7.51
C ILE A 22 3.79 -7.90 7.22
N GLN A 23 2.96 -8.84 7.64
CA GLN A 23 3.18 -10.27 7.41
C GLN A 23 2.66 -10.69 6.03
N VAL A 24 3.53 -11.33 5.25
CA VAL A 24 3.27 -11.73 3.86
C VAL A 24 3.72 -13.16 3.59
N LYS A 25 3.25 -13.73 2.48
CA LYS A 25 3.71 -15.03 1.97
C LYS A 25 4.99 -14.83 1.14
N CYS A 26 6.03 -15.58 1.48
CA CYS A 26 7.30 -15.53 0.76
C CYS A 26 7.12 -16.03 -0.69
N PRO A 27 7.63 -15.31 -1.71
CA PRO A 27 7.53 -15.73 -3.09
C PRO A 27 8.36 -16.99 -3.43
N LYS A 28 9.35 -17.35 -2.60
CA LYS A 28 10.24 -18.50 -2.85
C LYS A 28 9.77 -19.81 -2.19
N CYS A 29 9.31 -19.74 -0.95
CA CYS A 29 8.97 -20.94 -0.17
C CYS A 29 7.53 -20.95 0.33
N HIS A 30 6.74 -19.91 0.03
CA HIS A 30 5.38 -19.70 0.55
C HIS A 30 5.27 -19.67 2.09
N GLY A 31 6.40 -19.68 2.81
CA GLY A 31 6.47 -19.49 4.26
C GLY A 31 6.28 -18.04 4.67
N ALA A 32 6.22 -17.80 5.99
CA ALA A 32 5.97 -16.47 6.52
C ALA A 32 7.16 -15.54 6.26
N GLY A 33 6.85 -14.31 5.85
CA GLY A 33 7.81 -13.23 5.76
C GLY A 33 7.23 -11.94 6.31
N VAL A 34 8.11 -10.96 6.51
CA VAL A 34 7.77 -9.64 7.05
C VAL A 34 8.29 -8.57 6.11
N VAL A 35 7.44 -7.60 5.81
CA VAL A 35 7.78 -6.36 5.11
C VAL A 35 7.80 -5.22 6.12
N THR A 36 8.89 -4.47 6.15
CA THR A 36 9.05 -3.24 6.93
C THR A 36 9.51 -2.10 6.02
N ALA A 37 9.41 -0.86 6.46
CA ALA A 37 9.95 0.27 5.71
C ALA A 37 10.51 1.36 6.61
N ASP A 38 11.54 2.05 6.12
CA ASP A 38 12.03 3.33 6.63
C ASP A 38 11.69 4.46 5.63
N GLU A 39 12.23 5.67 5.80
CA GLU A 39 11.92 6.82 4.94
C GLU A 39 12.20 6.56 3.45
N ASP A 40 13.27 5.81 3.14
CA ASP A 40 13.79 5.67 1.79
C ASP A 40 13.44 4.31 1.16
N ASN A 41 13.41 3.25 1.97
CA ASN A 41 13.38 1.87 1.47
C ASN A 41 12.35 1.00 2.18
N ALA A 42 11.81 0.06 1.41
CA ALA A 42 11.07 -1.08 1.89
C ALA A 42 11.99 -2.32 1.92
N TYR A 43 11.80 -3.15 2.94
CA TYR A 43 12.59 -4.35 3.17
C TYR A 43 11.66 -5.54 3.33
N PHE A 44 12.01 -6.64 2.70
CA PHE A 44 11.37 -7.93 2.91
C PHE A 44 12.37 -8.91 3.52
N ARG A 45 11.90 -9.70 4.48
CA ARG A 45 12.64 -10.84 5.03
C ARG A 45 11.70 -12.03 5.24
N CYS A 46 12.05 -13.17 4.64
CA CYS A 46 11.41 -14.44 4.95
C CYS A 46 11.94 -15.01 6.27
N LEU A 47 11.03 -15.48 7.13
CA LEU A 47 11.33 -16.12 8.40
C LEU A 47 11.65 -17.61 8.26
N SER A 48 11.25 -18.24 7.14
CA SER A 48 11.45 -19.67 6.89
C SER A 48 12.72 -19.98 6.09
N CYS A 49 12.92 -19.33 4.94
CA CYS A 49 14.07 -19.60 4.06
C CYS A 49 15.16 -18.52 4.08
N GLY A 50 14.95 -17.44 4.83
CA GLY A 50 15.91 -16.34 4.94
C GLY A 50 16.04 -15.44 3.71
N HIS A 51 15.23 -15.63 2.66
CA HIS A 51 15.22 -14.76 1.49
C HIS A 51 14.94 -13.30 1.87
N ARG A 52 15.65 -12.37 1.23
CA ARG A 52 15.54 -10.92 1.46
C ARG A 52 15.38 -10.18 0.14
N MET A 53 14.65 -9.07 0.19
CA MET A 53 14.54 -8.10 -0.90
C MET A 53 14.56 -6.69 -0.31
N THR A 54 15.04 -5.73 -1.09
CA THR A 54 15.03 -4.31 -0.76
C THR A 54 14.52 -3.56 -1.98
N GLN A 55 13.68 -2.54 -1.77
CA GLN A 55 13.13 -1.73 -2.83
C GLN A 55 13.05 -0.27 -2.39
N ASP A 56 13.52 0.63 -3.27
CA ASP A 56 13.39 2.07 -3.09
C ASP A 56 11.90 2.45 -3.12
N ARG A 57 11.47 3.23 -2.12
CA ARG A 57 10.09 3.72 -2.00
C ARG A 57 9.87 5.00 -2.79
N THR A 58 10.94 5.67 -3.18
CA THR A 58 10.89 6.95 -3.88
C THR A 58 10.26 6.76 -5.23
N VAL A 59 9.08 7.34 -5.42
CA VAL A 59 8.52 7.48 -6.77
C VAL A 59 9.25 8.60 -7.47
N TYR A 60 9.85 8.24 -8.59
CA TYR A 60 10.55 9.18 -9.43
C TYR A 60 9.63 9.61 -10.57
N ARG A 61 9.54 10.92 -10.76
CA ARG A 61 9.02 11.50 -11.99
C ARG A 61 10.15 11.64 -12.99
N TYR A 62 9.87 11.20 -14.21
CA TYR A 62 10.78 11.33 -15.34
C TYR A 62 10.16 12.28 -16.33
N ASP A 63 10.90 13.29 -16.76
CA ASP A 63 10.40 14.28 -17.70
C ASP A 63 11.49 14.89 -18.56
N VAL A 64 11.10 15.38 -19.73
CA VAL A 64 11.99 16.10 -20.64
C VAL A 64 11.57 17.55 -20.69
N HIS A 65 12.52 18.45 -20.45
CA HIS A 65 12.37 19.89 -20.60
C HIS A 65 12.99 20.33 -21.92
N ASN A 66 12.23 21.06 -22.74
CA ASN A 66 12.75 21.52 -24.02
C ASN A 66 12.18 22.89 -24.41
N GLN A 67 12.98 23.64 -25.17
CA GLN A 67 12.50 24.77 -25.96
C GLN A 67 12.42 24.36 -27.43
N CYS A 68 11.23 24.42 -28.03
CA CYS A 68 11.02 23.95 -29.39
C CYS A 68 11.74 24.85 -30.40
N ARG A 69 12.64 24.28 -31.22
CA ARG A 69 13.33 25.03 -32.29
C ARG A 69 12.41 25.47 -33.43
N ASN A 70 11.25 24.84 -33.59
CA ASN A 70 10.29 25.17 -34.64
C ASN A 70 9.33 26.31 -34.22
N CYS A 71 8.75 26.25 -33.02
CA CYS A 71 7.76 27.24 -32.57
C CYS A 71 8.22 28.13 -31.41
N GLY A 72 9.45 27.97 -30.92
CA GLY A 72 10.07 28.78 -29.86
C GLY A 72 9.56 28.53 -28.44
N ARG A 73 8.47 27.77 -28.26
CA ARG A 73 7.82 27.56 -26.96
C ARG A 73 8.59 26.57 -26.10
N TYR A 74 8.67 26.89 -24.80
CA TYR A 74 9.10 25.94 -23.78
C TYR A 74 7.98 24.92 -23.50
N TYR A 75 8.36 23.68 -23.23
CA TYR A 75 7.44 22.62 -22.85
C TYR A 75 8.13 21.57 -21.96
N ARG A 76 7.30 20.87 -21.18
CA ARG A 76 7.67 19.70 -20.37
C ARG A 76 6.84 18.51 -20.82
N VAL A 77 7.46 17.36 -20.99
CA VAL A 77 6.78 16.10 -21.30
C VAL A 77 7.11 15.08 -20.22
N ASP A 78 6.10 14.57 -19.54
CA ASP A 78 6.25 13.47 -18.59
C ASP A 78 6.45 12.14 -19.33
N ILE A 79 7.37 11.33 -18.84
CA ILE A 79 7.74 10.02 -19.40
C ILE A 79 7.15 8.93 -18.50
N GLU A 80 5.92 8.52 -18.79
CA GLU A 80 5.23 7.46 -18.04
C GLU A 80 5.73 6.05 -18.41
N ASP A 81 6.28 5.87 -19.61
CA ASP A 81 6.77 4.60 -20.09
C ASP A 81 8.10 4.22 -19.41
N GLY A 82 8.04 3.27 -18.48
CA GLY A 82 9.18 2.78 -17.72
C GLY A 82 10.34 2.26 -18.58
N ALA A 83 10.09 1.70 -19.77
CA ALA A 83 11.16 1.28 -20.66
C ALA A 83 11.96 2.48 -21.17
N ARG A 84 11.29 3.62 -21.37
CA ARG A 84 11.89 4.86 -21.87
C ARG A 84 12.63 5.65 -20.81
N GLN A 85 12.27 5.49 -19.53
CA GLN A 85 12.90 6.18 -18.40
C GLN A 85 14.40 5.84 -18.21
N HIS A 86 14.86 4.71 -18.76
CA HIS A 86 16.26 4.28 -18.67
C HIS A 86 17.20 4.98 -19.65
N PHE A 87 16.66 5.68 -20.66
CA PHE A 87 17.47 6.40 -21.64
C PHE A 87 17.81 7.80 -21.13
N PRO A 88 19.08 8.24 -21.24
CA PRO A 88 19.47 9.58 -20.80
C PRO A 88 18.89 10.70 -21.68
N VAL A 89 18.55 10.39 -22.94
CA VAL A 89 17.99 11.33 -23.92
C VAL A 89 16.84 10.67 -24.66
N LEU A 90 15.73 11.38 -24.81
CA LEU A 90 14.57 10.94 -25.59
C LEU A 90 14.19 11.96 -26.66
N HIS A 91 13.73 11.46 -27.79
CA HIS A 91 13.04 12.27 -28.78
C HIS A 91 11.56 12.39 -28.38
N VAL A 92 11.13 13.61 -28.08
CA VAL A 92 9.76 13.92 -27.65
C VAL A 92 9.12 14.93 -28.60
N ALA A 93 7.84 14.75 -28.87
CA ALA A 93 7.08 15.67 -29.70
C ALA A 93 6.71 16.93 -28.92
N CYS A 94 6.92 18.10 -29.53
CA CYS A 94 6.41 19.36 -29.00
C CYS A 94 4.87 19.31 -28.98
N PRO A 95 4.22 19.51 -27.82
CA PRO A 95 2.76 19.39 -27.70
C PRO A 95 2.00 20.49 -28.46
N TYR A 96 2.69 21.55 -28.89
CA TYR A 96 2.09 22.68 -29.59
C TYR A 96 2.16 22.60 -31.11
N CYS A 97 3.21 21.97 -31.66
CA CYS A 97 3.43 21.97 -33.11
C CYS A 97 3.85 20.61 -33.68
N GLY A 98 3.93 19.56 -32.87
CA GLY A 98 4.25 18.20 -33.30
C GLY A 98 5.71 17.93 -33.69
N ALA A 99 6.56 18.96 -33.76
CA ALA A 99 7.97 18.79 -34.07
C ALA A 99 8.66 17.94 -33.00
N THR A 100 9.35 16.89 -33.41
CA THR A 100 10.07 15.99 -32.51
C THR A 100 11.48 16.49 -32.27
N MET A 101 11.89 16.59 -31.00
CA MET A 101 13.19 17.11 -30.59
C MET A 101 13.83 16.18 -29.55
N PRO A 102 15.17 16.00 -29.56
CA PRO A 102 15.86 15.36 -28.47
C PRO A 102 15.82 16.25 -27.22
N GLY A 103 15.76 15.64 -26.04
CA GLY A 103 15.96 16.32 -24.77
C GLY A 103 16.41 15.34 -23.68
N GLU A 104 17.13 15.86 -22.69
CA GLU A 104 17.60 15.07 -21.55
C GLU A 104 16.43 14.62 -20.68
N VAL A 105 16.49 13.38 -20.19
CA VAL A 105 15.51 12.86 -19.25
C VAL A 105 15.95 13.25 -17.84
N HIS A 106 15.15 14.10 -17.19
CA HIS A 106 15.35 14.47 -15.81
C HIS A 106 14.62 13.47 -14.91
N LYS A 107 15.34 12.93 -13.92
CA LYS A 107 14.81 12.08 -12.86
C LYS A 107 14.66 12.90 -11.59
N THR A 108 13.44 13.17 -11.16
CA THR A 108 13.15 13.94 -9.95
C THR A 108 12.43 13.07 -8.94
N ALA A 109 12.92 13.01 -7.71
CA ALA A 109 12.17 12.39 -6.61
C ALA A 109 10.90 13.20 -6.36
N GLU A 110 9.73 12.61 -6.51
CA GLU A 110 8.50 13.28 -6.10
C GLU A 110 8.40 13.27 -4.59
N ALA A 111 8.07 14.43 -4.01
CA ALA A 111 7.76 14.52 -2.59
C ALA A 111 6.55 13.62 -2.30
N PHE A 112 6.81 12.49 -1.66
CA PHE A 112 5.84 11.42 -1.49
C PHE A 112 4.84 11.80 -0.39
N SER A 113 3.59 12.10 -0.75
CA SER A 113 2.50 12.30 0.23
C SER A 113 1.50 11.14 0.28
N TYR A 114 1.60 10.16 -0.62
CA TYR A 114 0.62 9.08 -0.71
C TYR A 114 1.21 7.74 -0.28
N ILE A 115 0.95 7.36 0.97
CA ILE A 115 1.22 6.00 1.41
C ILE A 115 0.28 5.06 0.65
N ALA A 116 0.85 4.16 -0.14
CA ALA A 116 0.09 3.18 -0.88
C ALA A 116 -0.64 2.22 0.10
N ASP A 117 -1.95 2.12 -0.07
CA ASP A 117 -2.82 1.25 0.73
C ASP A 117 -2.77 -0.21 0.27
N ILE A 118 -3.19 -1.12 1.17
CA ILE A 118 -3.41 -2.53 0.82
C ILE A 118 -4.51 -2.64 -0.23
N LYS A 119 -4.19 -3.22 -1.39
CA LYS A 119 -5.15 -3.51 -2.45
C LYS A 119 -5.19 -5.01 -2.71
N ASN A 120 -6.39 -5.59 -2.80
CA ASN A 120 -6.61 -7.01 -3.09
C ASN A 120 -5.81 -7.97 -2.19
N GLY A 121 -5.63 -7.61 -0.91
CA GLY A 121 -4.88 -8.43 0.04
C GLY A 121 -3.38 -8.52 -0.24
N ARG A 122 -2.82 -7.52 -0.95
CA ARG A 122 -1.39 -7.43 -1.25
C ARG A 122 -0.79 -6.18 -0.66
N GLU A 123 0.43 -6.30 -0.14
CA GLU A 123 1.20 -5.15 0.33
C GLU A 123 1.73 -4.31 -0.86
N PRO A 124 1.93 -3.00 -0.66
CA PRO A 124 2.06 -2.07 -1.76
C PRO A 124 3.45 -2.00 -2.41
N TYR A 125 4.51 -2.48 -1.75
CA TYR A 125 5.88 -2.28 -2.22
C TYR A 125 6.32 -3.40 -3.15
N PHE A 126 6.22 -4.65 -2.70
CA PHE A 126 6.64 -5.82 -3.45
C PHE A 126 5.45 -6.56 -4.11
N GLY A 127 4.21 -6.11 -3.87
CA GLY A 127 3.00 -6.75 -4.37
C GLY A 127 2.74 -8.14 -3.76
N MET A 128 3.33 -8.45 -2.60
CA MET A 128 3.22 -9.77 -1.99
C MET A 128 1.87 -9.98 -1.31
N GLU A 129 1.35 -11.21 -1.38
CA GLU A 129 0.10 -11.58 -0.73
C GLU A 129 0.26 -11.59 0.80
N LEU A 130 -0.71 -11.00 1.50
CA LEU A 130 -0.73 -10.97 2.96
C LEU A 130 -0.81 -12.39 3.54
N TRP A 131 -0.14 -12.59 4.67
CA TRP A 131 -0.11 -13.88 5.37
C TRP A 131 -1.50 -14.28 5.87
N PHE A 132 -2.24 -13.31 6.44
CA PHE A 132 -3.60 -13.52 6.96
C PHE A 132 -4.68 -13.20 5.92
N LEU A 133 -4.43 -13.43 4.63
CA LEU A 133 -5.46 -13.28 3.62
C LEU A 133 -6.36 -14.52 3.56
N THR A 134 -7.67 -14.30 3.68
CA THR A 134 -8.72 -15.29 3.47
C THR A 134 -9.87 -14.67 2.68
N SER A 135 -10.92 -15.44 2.41
CA SER A 135 -12.12 -14.94 1.73
C SER A 135 -13.39 -15.34 2.45
N PHE A 136 -14.37 -14.45 2.45
CA PHE A 136 -15.71 -14.68 2.95
C PHE A 136 -16.71 -14.32 1.85
N GLN A 137 -17.41 -15.32 1.30
CA GLN A 137 -18.38 -15.14 0.21
C GLN A 137 -17.77 -14.40 -1.00
N GLY A 138 -16.55 -14.77 -1.38
CA GLY A 138 -15.81 -14.15 -2.49
C GLY A 138 -15.24 -12.75 -2.18
N LYS A 139 -15.42 -12.23 -0.96
CA LYS A 139 -14.84 -10.95 -0.53
C LYS A 139 -13.58 -11.19 0.29
N PRO A 140 -12.50 -10.44 0.06
CA PRO A 140 -11.26 -10.62 0.81
C PRO A 140 -11.45 -10.18 2.26
N VAL A 141 -10.87 -10.95 3.17
CA VAL A 141 -10.74 -10.63 4.59
C VAL A 141 -9.28 -10.82 4.95
N TRP A 142 -8.64 -9.81 5.52
CA TRP A 142 -7.22 -9.88 5.82
C TRP A 142 -6.83 -9.08 7.05
N ALA A 143 -5.68 -9.43 7.61
CA ALA A 143 -4.97 -8.69 8.64
C ALA A 143 -3.54 -8.37 8.19
N LEU A 144 -2.97 -7.30 8.74
CA LEU A 144 -1.61 -6.85 8.42
C LEU A 144 -0.56 -7.68 9.16
N ASN A 145 -0.81 -7.95 10.43
CA ASN A 145 0.04 -8.69 11.33
C ASN A 145 -0.82 -9.29 12.46
N ARG A 146 -0.19 -9.94 13.44
CA ARG A 146 -0.89 -10.57 14.56
C ARG A 146 -1.66 -9.59 15.44
N GLU A 147 -1.17 -8.36 15.61
CA GLU A 147 -1.87 -7.33 16.41
C GLU A 147 -3.17 -6.93 15.73
N HIS A 148 -3.11 -6.62 14.42
CA HIS A 148 -4.31 -6.32 13.65
C HIS A 148 -5.28 -7.53 13.61
N LEU A 149 -4.77 -8.76 13.52
CA LEU A 149 -5.60 -9.95 13.58
C LEU A 149 -6.33 -10.09 14.91
N ALA A 150 -5.64 -9.86 16.03
CA ALA A 150 -6.22 -9.89 17.37
C ALA A 150 -7.32 -8.83 17.51
N TYR A 151 -7.03 -7.59 17.11
CA TYR A 151 -8.03 -6.52 17.06
C TYR A 151 -9.28 -6.92 16.26
N LEU A 152 -9.11 -7.49 15.06
CA LEU A 152 -10.24 -7.93 14.23
C LEU A 152 -11.08 -9.00 14.93
N ILE A 153 -10.44 -9.99 15.57
CA ILE A 153 -11.12 -11.05 16.29
C ILE A 153 -11.90 -10.47 17.47
N ASP A 154 -11.27 -9.62 18.28
CA ASP A 154 -11.87 -9.03 19.48
C ASP A 154 -13.03 -8.09 19.10
N TYR A 155 -12.82 -7.21 18.12
CA TYR A 155 -13.84 -6.27 17.65
C TYR A 155 -15.06 -6.98 17.05
N LEU A 156 -14.86 -8.04 16.26
CA LEU A 156 -15.96 -8.78 15.65
C LEU A 156 -16.68 -9.69 16.64
N SER A 157 -15.97 -10.17 17.67
CA SER A 157 -16.51 -11.02 18.74
C SER A 157 -17.20 -10.24 19.86
N ALA A 158 -17.01 -8.93 19.94
CA ALA A 158 -17.63 -8.08 20.96
C ALA A 158 -19.16 -7.96 20.80
N ASP A 159 -19.89 -8.07 21.91
CA ASP A 159 -21.32 -7.74 21.97
C ASP A 159 -21.51 -6.22 21.94
N LEU A 160 -20.74 -5.50 22.75
CA LEU A 160 -20.75 -4.05 22.88
C LEU A 160 -19.44 -3.44 22.36
N ARG A 161 -19.56 -2.43 21.47
CA ARG A 161 -18.43 -1.70 20.88
C ARG A 161 -18.58 -0.24 21.19
N GLU A 162 -17.56 0.35 21.80
CA GLU A 162 -17.57 1.74 22.23
C GLU A 162 -16.53 2.54 21.49
N LYS A 163 -16.78 3.84 21.36
CA LYS A 163 -15.77 4.75 20.82
C LYS A 163 -14.78 5.15 21.92
N PRO A 164 -13.49 5.33 21.59
CA PRO A 164 -12.54 5.90 22.53
C PRO A 164 -13.00 7.29 22.98
N SER A 165 -12.72 7.65 24.23
CA SER A 165 -13.04 8.97 24.78
C SER A 165 -12.34 10.07 23.98
N GLY A 166 -13.06 11.14 23.61
CA GLY A 166 -12.53 12.24 22.79
C GLY A 166 -12.59 12.03 21.26
N SER A 167 -13.06 10.88 20.78
CA SER A 167 -13.15 10.57 19.34
C SER A 167 -14.38 11.22 18.68
N GLN A 168 -14.22 12.39 18.06
CA GLN A 168 -15.38 13.11 17.51
C GLN A 168 -15.81 12.69 16.10
N LYS A 169 -15.02 11.89 15.35
CA LYS A 169 -15.34 11.62 13.93
C LYS A 169 -15.25 10.15 13.53
N LYS A 170 -14.08 9.53 13.61
CA LYS A 170 -13.84 8.16 13.10
C LYS A 170 -12.97 7.31 14.03
N THR A 171 -13.13 6.00 13.97
CA THR A 171 -12.36 4.99 14.72
C THR A 171 -11.80 3.92 13.79
N GLN A 172 -10.93 3.03 14.29
CA GLN A 172 -10.30 2.00 13.48
C GLN A 172 -11.33 1.14 12.71
N ALA A 173 -12.47 0.82 13.34
CA ALA A 173 -13.51 0.02 12.71
C ALA A 173 -14.23 0.69 11.53
N ASP A 174 -14.05 1.99 11.31
CA ASP A 174 -14.60 2.68 10.14
C ASP A 174 -13.91 2.27 8.84
N HIS A 175 -12.68 1.74 8.90
CA HIS A 175 -12.02 1.11 7.75
C HIS A 175 -12.63 -0.26 7.38
N LEU A 176 -13.40 -0.88 8.28
CA LEU A 176 -13.95 -2.21 8.05
C LEU A 176 -15.15 -2.16 7.09
N PRO A 177 -15.16 -2.99 6.04
CA PRO A 177 -16.33 -3.16 5.18
C PRO A 177 -17.59 -3.55 5.95
N THR A 178 -18.74 -3.06 5.50
CA THR A 178 -20.05 -3.34 6.13
C THR A 178 -20.33 -4.83 6.30
N PHE A 179 -19.90 -5.67 5.35
CA PHE A 179 -20.15 -7.11 5.43
C PHE A 179 -19.46 -7.78 6.62
N MET A 180 -18.29 -7.27 7.05
CA MET A 180 -17.59 -7.76 8.23
C MET A 180 -18.33 -7.37 9.51
N LYS A 181 -18.87 -6.15 9.56
CA LYS A 181 -19.61 -5.63 10.71
C LYS A 181 -21.02 -6.20 10.86
N THR A 182 -21.58 -6.81 9.81
CA THR A 182 -22.95 -7.33 9.79
C THR A 182 -23.08 -8.51 10.77
N ALA A 183 -24.00 -8.41 11.74
CA ALA A 183 -24.16 -9.38 12.83
C ALA A 183 -24.20 -10.85 12.38
N LYS A 184 -24.99 -11.17 11.35
CA LYS A 184 -25.12 -12.54 10.80
C LYS A 184 -23.84 -13.14 10.22
N ASN A 185 -22.85 -12.30 9.89
CA ASN A 185 -21.58 -12.72 9.30
C ASN A 185 -20.47 -12.83 10.35
N ARG A 186 -20.53 -12.05 11.45
CA ARG A 186 -19.41 -11.86 12.39
C ARG A 186 -18.87 -13.18 12.93
N GLU A 187 -19.73 -14.05 13.42
CA GLU A 187 -19.30 -15.33 14.02
C GLU A 187 -18.56 -16.22 13.01
N ARG A 188 -19.05 -16.26 11.76
CA ARG A 188 -18.42 -17.02 10.68
C ARG A 188 -17.09 -16.41 10.25
N ILE A 189 -16.99 -15.08 10.24
CA ILE A 189 -15.74 -14.37 9.92
C ILE A 189 -14.71 -14.58 11.04
N VAL A 190 -15.11 -14.51 12.30
CA VAL A 190 -14.22 -14.80 13.44
C VAL A 190 -13.69 -16.22 13.36
N LYS A 191 -14.53 -17.20 12.99
CA LYS A 191 -14.10 -18.59 12.75
C LYS A 191 -13.08 -18.72 11.60
N LEU A 192 -13.09 -17.81 10.62
CA LEU A 192 -12.10 -17.78 9.53
C LEU A 192 -10.79 -17.09 9.93
N LEU A 193 -10.82 -16.24 10.95
CA LEU A 193 -9.66 -15.48 11.42
C LEU A 193 -8.88 -16.20 12.53
N LYS A 194 -9.48 -17.20 13.18
CA LYS A 194 -8.85 -18.08 14.18
C LYS A 194 -8.17 -19.27 13.52
#